data_AF-A0A1V8ULF9-F1
#
_entry.id   AF-A0A1V8ULF9-F1
#
_cell.length_a   1.000
_cell.length_b   1.000
_cell.length_c   1.000
_cell.angle_alpha   90.00
_cell.angle_beta   90.00
_cell.angle_gamma   90.00
#
_symmetry.space_group_name_H-M   'P 1'
#
loop_
_entity.id
_entity.type
_entity.pdbx_description
1 polymer ?
#
loop_
_entity_poly.entity_id
_entity_poly.type
_entity_poly.pdbx_seq_one_letter_code
_entity_poly.pdbx_strand_id
1 'polypeptide(L)'
;MSVYASRSRLRRRTIICRGLALLLAASICYFLLVSPTQVQASPVERSSLKPQEDHAEEREARDVREVSAEATSPAAKRRTEPVQLTLEESKSETTSSLPATAAPTAEIKTAPVDKHTKDDDAAFAKALQHGINLLPTGLALKGLLSPIDEAGVQLLRALGDRVRVFAEAFAAWEAIHTTGSGDVLREDGIIKRIRGLPKTKTEVRNLVKGYDALRSYISSSEARLFPGTMAMYGNHMALHQSFAGRGIVLTAGNDHVPYLLTGITTFRKLGCDLPIEVMYLGDNDISADLRDELEKLPGVITRDLKKMVNDVGWELAGWAAKPWAILMSSFREALFIDADALFLTSPTTLFDSPQYAKTGALFFLDRNISPESKRGWLRTVIPPPYSAQVKSSRLWTGESGHQQESGVVLVDKRKHFVPLLLCARLNGQDRDSDSDKGKQGVYDMVYGDKETFWLSWELAGDVEYSFHQGGAGVMGRLNGTEEIDVEGKVKQVSLAEAAEAHKGKNITVCAPQLLHLDTDGRPLWFNGWISKDKNERSGNVDISAFQVFLEEPEYKAANGENNMWEIHEANVCCLTAPKFSTFTKEEKEVLQMILDTAKSVDWS
;
A
#
# COMPACT_ATOMS: atom_id res chain seq x y z
N MET A 1 -35.44 38.90 -29.02
CA MET A 1 -36.54 38.45 -28.13
C MET A 1 -36.14 37.20 -27.31
N SER A 2 -35.01 37.22 -26.57
CA SER A 2 -34.50 36.03 -25.86
C SER A 2 -34.03 36.34 -24.44
N VAL A 3 -34.92 36.95 -23.63
CA VAL A 3 -34.69 37.11 -22.18
C VAL A 3 -35.92 36.69 -21.35
N TYR A 4 -37.09 36.50 -21.97
CA TYR A 4 -38.32 36.12 -21.26
C TYR A 4 -38.54 34.61 -21.09
N ALA A 5 -37.84 33.75 -21.84
CA ALA A 5 -38.05 32.30 -21.79
C ALA A 5 -37.37 31.60 -20.59
N SER A 6 -36.23 32.09 -20.09
CA SER A 6 -35.49 31.40 -19.01
C SER A 6 -36.07 31.63 -17.61
N ARG A 7 -36.68 32.80 -17.37
CA ARG A 7 -37.33 33.13 -16.08
C ARG A 7 -38.58 32.29 -15.78
N SER A 8 -39.27 31.79 -16.81
CA SER A 8 -40.47 30.95 -16.64
C SER A 8 -40.15 29.51 -16.17
N ARG A 9 -39.01 28.94 -16.62
CA ARG A 9 -38.58 27.59 -16.26
C ARG A 9 -38.01 27.52 -14.84
N LEU A 10 -37.30 28.57 -14.42
CA LEU A 10 -36.81 28.68 -13.03
C LEU A 10 -37.98 28.79 -12.04
N ARG A 11 -38.99 29.61 -12.33
CA ARG A 11 -40.20 29.75 -11.50
C ARG A 11 -40.98 28.45 -11.36
N ARG A 12 -41.12 27.65 -12.44
CA ARG A 12 -41.79 26.34 -12.39
C ARG A 12 -41.03 25.33 -11.54
N ARG A 13 -39.69 25.28 -11.61
CA ARG A 13 -38.86 24.40 -10.77
C ARG A 13 -38.96 24.76 -9.28
N THR A 14 -38.93 26.05 -8.95
CA THR A 14 -39.07 26.50 -7.55
C THR A 14 -40.45 26.20 -6.97
N ILE A 15 -41.52 26.27 -7.77
CA ILE A 15 -42.88 25.91 -7.33
C ILE A 15 -43.00 24.41 -7.08
N ILE A 16 -42.42 23.57 -7.95
CA ILE A 16 -42.43 22.11 -7.79
C ILE A 16 -41.63 21.69 -6.55
N CYS A 17 -40.43 22.25 -6.32
CA CYS A 17 -39.64 21.93 -5.13
C CYS A 17 -40.33 22.38 -3.83
N ARG A 18 -41.01 23.53 -3.83
CA ARG A 18 -41.78 24.00 -2.67
C ARG A 18 -43.02 23.11 -2.42
N GLY A 19 -43.68 22.63 -3.47
CA GLY A 19 -44.78 21.68 -3.35
C GLY A 19 -44.35 20.34 -2.76
N LEU A 20 -43.21 19.80 -3.21
CA LEU A 20 -42.64 18.55 -2.68
C LEU A 20 -42.20 18.68 -1.22
N ALA A 21 -41.58 19.81 -0.83
CA ALA A 21 -41.20 20.05 0.55
C ALA A 21 -42.42 20.17 1.49
N LEU A 22 -43.51 20.78 1.03
CA LEU A 22 -44.76 20.87 1.80
C LEU A 22 -45.46 19.52 1.94
N LEU A 23 -45.42 18.66 0.92
CA LEU A 23 -45.94 17.28 0.98
C LEU A 23 -45.15 16.41 1.95
N LEU A 24 -43.82 16.57 1.98
CA LEU A 24 -42.95 15.85 2.92
C LEU A 24 -43.21 16.29 4.36
N ALA A 25 -43.31 17.61 4.60
CA ALA A 25 -43.61 18.17 5.91
C ALA A 25 -45.02 17.75 6.40
N ALA A 26 -46.02 17.75 5.52
CA ALA A 26 -47.37 17.28 5.84
C ALA A 26 -47.39 15.78 6.17
N SER A 27 -46.59 14.96 5.49
CA SER A 27 -46.48 13.52 5.78
C SER A 27 -45.81 13.27 7.13
N ILE A 28 -44.74 14.02 7.45
CA ILE A 28 -44.07 13.94 8.76
C ILE A 28 -45.03 14.37 9.87
N CYS A 29 -45.77 15.47 9.70
CA CYS A 29 -46.78 15.90 10.66
C CYS A 29 -47.92 14.89 10.83
N TYR A 30 -48.35 14.23 9.75
CA TYR A 30 -49.37 13.18 9.81
C TYR A 30 -48.90 11.97 10.62
N PHE A 31 -47.65 11.51 10.42
CA PHE A 31 -47.06 10.40 11.18
C PHE A 31 -46.88 10.74 12.67
N LEU A 32 -46.57 12.01 12.98
CA LEU A 32 -46.43 12.48 14.36
C LEU A 32 -47.78 12.69 15.08
N LEU A 33 -48.86 12.97 14.34
CA LEU A 33 -50.18 13.28 14.92
C LEU A 33 -51.15 12.08 14.98
N VAL A 34 -50.95 11.04 14.17
CA VAL A 34 -51.94 9.96 13.99
C VAL A 34 -51.46 8.60 14.53
N SER A 35 -50.48 8.56 15.43
CA SER A 35 -50.09 7.32 16.11
C SER A 35 -50.62 7.27 17.55
N PRO A 36 -51.68 6.50 17.87
CA PRO A 36 -52.03 6.19 19.25
C PRO A 36 -51.47 4.82 19.70
N THR A 37 -50.66 4.88 20.78
CA THR A 37 -50.52 3.90 21.90
C THR A 37 -49.96 2.49 21.60
N GLN A 38 -49.23 1.77 22.47
CA GLN A 38 -48.55 1.93 23.76
C GLN A 38 -47.88 0.56 24.02
N VAL A 39 -46.68 0.48 24.61
CA VAL A 39 -46.37 -0.52 25.67
C VAL A 39 -45.38 0.10 26.66
N GLN A 40 -45.77 0.08 27.93
CA GLN A 40 -45.09 0.61 29.10
C GLN A 40 -43.87 -0.23 29.50
N ALA A 41 -42.81 0.44 29.97
CA ALA A 41 -41.88 -0.11 30.96
C ALA A 41 -41.72 0.94 32.07
N SER A 42 -42.06 0.57 33.30
CA SER A 42 -41.92 1.42 34.49
C SER A 42 -40.46 1.42 34.99
N PRO A 43 -40.02 2.50 35.68
CA PRO A 43 -38.62 2.72 36.06
C PRO A 43 -38.31 2.24 37.49
N VAL A 44 -37.06 1.86 37.75
CA VAL A 44 -36.52 1.76 39.12
C VAL A 44 -35.24 2.60 39.22
N GLU A 45 -35.21 3.41 40.27
CA GLU A 45 -34.26 4.46 40.62
C GLU A 45 -32.81 3.96 40.83
N ARG A 46 -31.85 4.82 40.48
CA ARG A 46 -30.49 4.77 41.04
C ARG A 46 -30.51 5.43 42.42
N SER A 47 -30.28 4.63 43.45
CA SER A 47 -29.79 5.10 44.75
C SER A 47 -28.30 4.74 44.88
N SER A 48 -27.53 5.75 45.23
CA SER A 48 -26.13 5.76 45.66
C SER A 48 -25.80 4.75 46.77
N LEU A 49 -24.62 4.11 46.71
CA LEU A 49 -23.61 4.03 47.79
C LEU A 49 -22.45 3.07 47.45
N LYS A 50 -21.36 3.26 48.20
CA LYS A 50 -19.96 2.79 48.09
C LYS A 50 -19.72 1.27 48.26
N PRO A 51 -18.47 0.80 48.02
CA PRO A 51 -18.12 -0.63 47.91
C PRO A 51 -17.74 -1.26 49.26
N GLN A 52 -18.05 -2.56 49.45
CA GLN A 52 -17.28 -3.44 50.34
C GLN A 52 -17.56 -4.95 50.12
N GLU A 53 -16.45 -5.67 49.96
CA GLU A 53 -16.04 -6.98 50.50
C GLU A 53 -17.03 -8.13 50.77
N ASP A 54 -16.56 -9.30 50.30
CA ASP A 54 -16.47 -10.60 50.99
C ASP A 54 -17.58 -11.68 50.90
N HIS A 55 -17.06 -12.89 50.59
CA HIS A 55 -17.55 -14.26 50.89
C HIS A 55 -18.90 -14.70 50.31
N ALA A 56 -19.23 -15.98 50.13
CA ALA A 56 -18.59 -17.28 49.91
C ALA A 56 -19.80 -18.26 49.85
N GLU A 57 -19.70 -19.34 49.07
CA GLU A 57 -20.51 -20.58 49.23
C GLU A 57 -22.03 -20.46 49.00
N GLU A 58 -22.84 -21.46 48.65
CA GLU A 58 -22.73 -22.88 48.28
C GLU A 58 -24.15 -23.29 47.83
N ARG A 59 -24.27 -24.26 46.89
CA ARG A 59 -25.30 -25.34 46.84
C ARG A 59 -26.79 -24.92 46.73
N GLU A 60 -27.77 -25.67 46.24
CA GLU A 60 -28.04 -27.08 45.92
C GLU A 60 -29.33 -27.02 45.04
N ALA A 61 -29.43 -27.67 43.88
CA ALA A 61 -29.88 -29.06 43.65
C ALA A 61 -31.42 -29.30 43.60
N ARG A 62 -31.83 -29.98 42.50
CA ARG A 62 -32.97 -30.93 42.31
C ARG A 62 -34.40 -30.36 42.28
N ASP A 63 -35.38 -30.87 41.53
CA ASP A 63 -35.67 -32.18 40.88
C ASP A 63 -36.51 -31.92 39.60
N VAL A 64 -36.27 -32.56 38.44
CA VAL A 64 -36.66 -33.92 37.98
C VAL A 64 -38.17 -34.14 37.76
N ARG A 65 -38.54 -34.41 36.48
CA ARG A 65 -39.46 -35.51 36.12
C ARG A 65 -39.19 -36.04 34.72
N GLU A 66 -38.82 -37.32 34.68
CA GLU A 66 -38.59 -38.21 33.53
C GLU A 66 -39.88 -38.71 32.87
N VAL A 67 -39.78 -39.21 31.62
CA VAL A 67 -40.14 -40.57 31.13
C VAL A 67 -39.34 -40.78 29.81
N SER A 68 -38.19 -41.48 29.78
CA SER A 68 -37.91 -42.93 29.51
C SER A 68 -38.35 -43.43 28.10
N ALA A 69 -37.65 -44.32 27.36
CA ALA A 69 -36.54 -45.25 27.61
C ALA A 69 -35.88 -45.64 26.24
N GLU A 70 -34.54 -45.73 26.10
CA GLU A 70 -33.65 -46.93 26.19
C GLU A 70 -33.45 -47.69 24.85
N ALA A 71 -32.33 -48.34 24.51
CA ALA A 71 -30.94 -48.52 25.00
C ALA A 71 -30.18 -49.26 23.85
N THR A 72 -28.85 -49.41 23.73
CA THR A 72 -27.86 -50.00 24.66
C THR A 72 -26.43 -49.80 24.13
N SER A 73 -25.48 -49.53 25.04
CA SER A 73 -24.00 -49.66 24.94
C SER A 73 -23.55 -51.09 25.40
N PRO A 74 -22.26 -51.53 25.47
CA PRO A 74 -21.19 -50.98 26.36
C PRO A 74 -19.74 -50.97 25.75
N ALA A 75 -18.92 -49.92 25.91
CA ALA A 75 -17.94 -49.60 26.99
C ALA A 75 -16.49 -50.11 26.77
N ALA A 76 -15.48 -49.19 26.83
CA ALA A 76 -14.37 -49.18 27.82
C ALA A 76 -13.13 -48.30 27.44
N LYS A 77 -12.87 -47.30 28.29
CA LYS A 77 -11.60 -46.67 28.77
C LYS A 77 -10.24 -46.95 28.06
N ARG A 78 -9.47 -45.89 27.74
CA ARG A 78 -8.21 -45.42 28.42
C ARG A 78 -7.29 -44.57 27.52
N ARG A 79 -6.85 -43.43 28.10
CA ARG A 79 -5.47 -42.88 28.26
C ARG A 79 -4.57 -42.58 27.04
N THR A 80 -3.83 -41.49 27.23
CA THR A 80 -2.94 -40.68 26.38
C THR A 80 -1.53 -41.24 26.11
N GLU A 81 -1.01 -40.87 24.91
CA GLU A 81 0.39 -40.75 24.41
C GLU A 81 1.29 -42.01 24.25
N PRO A 82 2.41 -41.94 23.48
CA PRO A 82 2.59 -41.52 22.08
C PRO A 82 3.31 -42.63 21.26
N VAL A 83 3.17 -42.67 19.92
CA VAL A 83 3.83 -43.69 19.08
C VAL A 83 4.88 -43.07 18.15
N GLN A 84 6.13 -43.46 18.37
CA GLN A 84 7.26 -43.34 17.44
C GLN A 84 7.02 -44.22 16.20
N LEU A 85 7.23 -43.65 15.02
CA LEU A 85 7.30 -44.42 13.76
C LEU A 85 8.74 -44.37 13.23
N THR A 86 9.39 -45.52 13.32
CA THR A 86 10.64 -45.89 12.67
C THR A 86 10.43 -46.08 11.17
N LEU A 87 11.33 -45.52 10.36
CA LEU A 87 11.44 -45.72 8.92
C LEU A 87 12.13 -47.06 8.62
N GLU A 88 11.46 -47.94 7.88
CA GLU A 88 12.09 -49.10 7.23
C GLU A 88 12.34 -48.79 5.74
N GLU A 89 13.58 -49.03 5.31
CA GLU A 89 14.02 -48.99 3.92
C GLU A 89 13.46 -50.18 3.14
N SER A 90 12.90 -49.94 1.95
CA SER A 90 12.71 -51.00 0.95
C SER A 90 13.27 -50.54 -0.41
N LYS A 91 14.19 -51.35 -0.94
CA LYS A 91 14.76 -51.24 -2.28
C LYS A 91 13.79 -51.83 -3.30
N SER A 92 13.57 -51.15 -4.42
CA SER A 92 13.27 -51.81 -5.70
C SER A 92 13.78 -50.98 -6.87
N GLU A 93 14.60 -51.61 -7.71
CA GLU A 93 15.09 -51.09 -8.99
C GLU A 93 14.00 -51.19 -10.07
N THR A 94 13.82 -50.15 -10.88
CA THR A 94 13.50 -50.32 -12.31
C THR A 94 13.83 -49.05 -13.10
N THR A 95 14.50 -49.26 -14.22
CA THR A 95 15.07 -48.29 -15.16
C THR A 95 14.05 -47.67 -16.10
N SER A 96 14.09 -46.34 -16.29
CA SER A 96 13.63 -45.69 -17.53
C SER A 96 14.26 -44.29 -17.66
N SER A 97 14.91 -44.07 -18.79
CA SER A 97 15.76 -42.92 -19.14
C SER A 97 15.01 -41.86 -19.94
N LEU A 98 14.99 -40.60 -19.47
CA LEU A 98 14.87 -39.37 -20.29
C LEU A 98 15.52 -38.17 -19.55
N PRO A 99 16.05 -37.16 -20.26
CA PRO A 99 17.09 -36.27 -19.75
C PRO A 99 16.55 -35.11 -18.91
N ALA A 100 17.07 -34.95 -17.70
CA ALA A 100 16.85 -33.77 -16.87
C ALA A 100 17.75 -32.62 -17.34
N THR A 101 17.14 -31.56 -17.87
CA THR A 101 17.74 -30.22 -17.84
C THR A 101 17.78 -29.76 -16.40
N ALA A 102 18.98 -29.70 -15.83
CA ALA A 102 19.22 -29.25 -14.46
C ALA A 102 18.77 -27.80 -14.28
N ALA A 103 17.81 -27.59 -13.39
CA ALA A 103 17.61 -26.30 -12.74
C ALA A 103 18.87 -25.96 -11.92
N PRO A 104 19.33 -24.70 -11.87
CA PRO A 104 20.44 -24.33 -11.02
C PRO A 104 19.97 -24.42 -9.56
N THR A 105 20.34 -25.50 -8.87
CA THR A 105 20.34 -25.54 -7.41
C THR A 105 21.32 -24.48 -6.93
N ALA A 106 20.79 -23.35 -6.46
CA ALA A 106 21.54 -22.41 -5.65
C ALA A 106 21.94 -23.15 -4.36
N GLU A 107 23.15 -23.72 -4.36
CA GLU A 107 23.82 -24.12 -3.13
C GLU A 107 23.90 -22.88 -2.24
N ILE A 108 23.14 -22.88 -1.14
CA ILE A 108 23.35 -21.96 -0.03
C ILE A 108 24.74 -22.30 0.52
N LYS A 109 25.76 -21.57 0.06
CA LYS A 109 27.09 -21.61 0.63
C LYS A 109 26.98 -21.06 2.05
N THR A 110 26.89 -21.95 3.03
CA THR A 110 27.17 -21.59 4.42
C THR A 110 28.61 -21.10 4.48
N ALA A 111 28.80 -19.81 4.75
CA ALA A 111 30.12 -19.20 4.83
C ALA A 111 30.97 -19.91 5.90
N PRO A 112 32.29 -20.09 5.68
CA PRO A 112 33.19 -20.73 6.64
C PRO A 112 33.22 -19.98 7.98
N VAL A 113 33.44 -20.73 9.05
CA VAL A 113 33.61 -20.24 10.43
C VAL A 113 34.78 -19.26 10.53
N ASP A 114 34.46 -18.04 10.98
CA ASP A 114 35.24 -17.03 11.70
C ASP A 114 36.76 -16.94 11.41
N LYS A 115 37.13 -16.20 10.36
CA LYS A 115 38.36 -15.38 10.37
C LYS A 115 37.95 -13.91 10.42
N HIS A 116 37.80 -13.35 11.62
CA HIS A 116 37.59 -11.91 11.79
C HIS A 116 38.93 -11.18 11.72
N THR A 117 38.97 -10.04 11.02
CA THR A 117 40.10 -9.14 11.09
C THR A 117 40.04 -8.32 12.38
N LYS A 118 41.17 -7.79 12.84
CA LYS A 118 41.18 -6.85 13.99
C LYS A 118 40.31 -5.62 13.73
N ASP A 119 40.21 -5.20 12.48
CA ASP A 119 39.42 -4.05 12.06
C ASP A 119 37.91 -4.36 12.14
N ASP A 120 37.49 -5.59 11.80
CA ASP A 120 36.11 -6.05 11.97
C ASP A 120 35.67 -6.05 13.43
N ASP A 121 36.55 -6.47 14.34
CA ASP A 121 36.28 -6.49 15.78
C ASP A 121 36.22 -5.08 16.37
N ALA A 122 37.06 -4.16 15.88
CA ALA A 122 37.02 -2.76 16.28
C ALA A 122 35.73 -2.07 15.81
N ALA A 123 35.33 -2.30 14.55
CA ALA A 123 34.08 -1.79 13.98
C ALA A 123 32.86 -2.33 14.75
N PHE A 124 32.84 -3.63 15.04
CA PHE A 124 31.79 -4.26 15.83
C PHE A 124 31.71 -3.69 17.26
N ALA A 125 32.85 -3.56 17.95
CA ALA A 125 32.88 -3.00 19.29
C ALA A 125 32.38 -1.54 19.31
N LYS A 126 32.70 -0.75 18.27
CA LYS A 126 32.21 0.61 18.10
C LYS A 126 30.69 0.66 17.86
N ALA A 127 30.17 -0.17 16.96
CA ALA A 127 28.73 -0.28 16.69
C ALA A 127 27.96 -0.70 17.96
N LEU A 128 28.48 -1.68 18.69
CA LEU A 128 27.89 -2.15 19.94
C LEU A 128 27.84 -1.04 20.99
N GLN A 129 28.95 -0.34 21.21
CA GLN A 129 28.98 0.76 22.18
C GLN A 129 28.05 1.91 21.77
N HIS A 130 27.96 2.20 20.46
CA HIS A 130 27.03 3.20 19.95
C HIS A 130 25.58 2.83 20.24
N GLY A 131 25.15 1.60 19.92
CA GLY A 131 23.79 1.14 20.22
C GLY A 131 23.46 1.18 21.72
N ILE A 132 24.41 0.84 22.59
CA ILE A 132 24.25 0.96 24.05
C ILE A 132 24.07 2.42 24.47
N ASN A 133 24.80 3.36 23.86
CA ASN A 133 24.71 4.78 24.19
C ASN A 133 23.40 5.42 23.74
N LEU A 134 22.69 4.83 22.77
CA LEU A 134 21.38 5.28 22.31
C LEU A 134 20.23 4.87 23.24
N LEU A 135 20.48 3.97 24.20
CA LEU A 135 19.42 3.47 25.07
C LEU A 135 18.80 4.60 25.91
N PRO A 136 17.49 4.85 25.77
CA PRO A 136 16.83 5.82 26.63
C PRO A 136 16.75 5.28 28.06
N THR A 137 16.74 6.19 29.03
CA THR A 137 16.69 5.85 30.46
C THR A 137 15.61 6.63 31.21
N GLY A 138 15.20 6.13 32.38
CA GLY A 138 14.28 6.82 33.28
C GLY A 138 12.96 7.22 32.61
N LEU A 139 12.62 8.51 32.71
CA LEU A 139 11.37 9.06 32.17
C LEU A 139 11.29 9.00 30.63
N ALA A 140 12.41 9.14 29.93
CA ALA A 140 12.42 9.08 28.46
C ALA A 140 12.01 7.69 27.96
N LEU A 141 12.57 6.63 28.55
CA LEU A 141 12.19 5.25 28.24
C LEU A 141 10.70 5.01 28.52
N LYS A 142 10.21 5.47 29.68
CA LYS A 142 8.79 5.33 30.05
C LYS A 142 7.87 6.05 29.07
N GLY A 143 8.24 7.25 28.61
CA GLY A 143 7.47 8.02 27.63
C GLY A 143 7.45 7.37 26.24
N LEU A 144 8.60 6.88 25.76
CA LEU A 144 8.69 6.23 24.45
C LEU A 144 7.85 4.94 24.38
N LEU A 145 7.82 4.18 25.48
CA LEU A 145 7.11 2.90 25.58
C LEU A 145 5.68 3.01 26.12
N SER A 146 5.20 4.22 26.42
CA SER A 146 3.81 4.42 26.84
C SER A 146 2.84 4.09 25.70
N PRO A 147 1.56 3.80 26.00
CA PRO A 147 0.53 3.79 24.98
C PRO A 147 0.53 5.07 24.13
N ILE A 148 0.05 4.93 22.89
CA ILE A 148 -0.17 6.03 21.95
C ILE A 148 -1.68 6.21 21.90
N ASP A 149 -2.16 7.19 22.66
CA ASP A 149 -3.59 7.50 22.81
C ASP A 149 -3.99 8.73 21.98
N GLU A 150 -3.01 9.36 21.30
CA GLU A 150 -3.22 10.48 20.40
C GLU A 150 -4.02 10.08 19.15
N ALA A 151 -4.70 11.06 18.53
CA ALA A 151 -5.45 10.90 17.29
C ALA A 151 -5.07 11.99 16.26
N GLY A 152 -5.47 11.81 15.01
CA GLY A 152 -5.30 12.80 13.94
C GLY A 152 -3.87 13.35 13.83
N VAL A 153 -3.75 14.68 13.83
CA VAL A 153 -2.48 15.39 13.70
C VAL A 153 -1.51 15.08 14.84
N GLN A 154 -2.01 14.97 16.08
CA GLN A 154 -1.17 14.69 17.25
C GLN A 154 -0.60 13.28 17.18
N LEU A 155 -1.37 12.32 16.67
CA LEU A 155 -0.90 10.96 16.43
C LEU A 155 0.26 10.94 15.44
N LEU A 156 0.09 11.56 14.26
CA LEU A 156 1.14 11.59 13.24
C LEU A 156 2.43 12.21 13.78
N ARG A 157 2.29 13.29 14.56
CA ARG A 157 3.43 13.93 15.19
C ARG A 157 4.11 13.03 16.22
N ALA A 158 3.34 12.41 17.11
CA ALA A 158 3.85 11.50 18.14
C ALA A 158 4.53 10.28 17.51
N LEU A 159 3.96 9.72 16.44
CA LEU A 159 4.58 8.65 15.66
C LEU A 159 5.91 9.11 15.07
N GLY A 160 5.96 10.25 14.37
CA GLY A 160 7.21 10.77 13.81
C GLY A 160 8.31 10.95 14.85
N ASP A 161 8.00 11.57 16.00
CA ASP A 161 8.97 11.79 17.07
C ASP A 161 9.47 10.46 17.68
N ARG A 162 8.59 9.48 17.92
CA ARG A 162 8.98 8.18 18.51
C ARG A 162 9.68 7.26 17.50
N VAL A 163 9.23 7.24 16.24
CA VAL A 163 9.79 6.40 15.17
C VAL A 163 11.22 6.83 14.84
N ARG A 164 11.55 8.13 14.90
CA ARG A 164 12.93 8.60 14.70
C ARG A 164 13.90 8.04 15.75
N VAL A 165 13.50 8.01 17.02
CA VAL A 165 14.30 7.39 18.10
C VAL A 165 14.44 5.87 17.88
N PHE A 166 13.34 5.22 17.48
CA PHE A 166 13.39 3.80 17.11
C PHE A 166 14.31 3.54 15.92
N ALA A 167 14.27 4.37 14.88
CA ALA A 167 15.08 4.24 13.67
C ALA A 167 16.58 4.28 13.99
N GLU A 168 17.02 5.18 14.87
CA GLU A 168 18.41 5.25 15.32
C GLU A 168 18.83 3.96 16.06
N ALA A 169 17.98 3.46 16.96
CA ALA A 169 18.25 2.22 17.68
C ALA A 169 18.28 0.99 16.75
N PHE A 170 17.36 0.93 15.77
CA PHE A 170 17.29 -0.15 14.78
C PHE A 170 18.51 -0.12 13.84
N ALA A 171 18.93 1.06 13.37
CA ALA A 171 20.14 1.20 12.57
C ALA A 171 21.40 0.81 13.34
N ALA A 172 21.48 1.14 14.63
CA ALA A 172 22.57 0.68 15.49
C ALA A 172 22.55 -0.84 15.69
N TRP A 173 21.36 -1.44 15.81
CA TRP A 173 21.23 -2.90 15.78
C TRP A 173 21.73 -3.46 14.44
N GLU A 174 21.30 -2.92 13.30
CA GLU A 174 21.76 -3.39 11.98
C GLU A 174 23.28 -3.35 11.86
N ALA A 175 23.92 -2.25 12.31
CA ALA A 175 25.38 -2.11 12.28
C ALA A 175 26.12 -3.13 13.16
N ILE A 176 25.50 -3.62 14.24
CA ILE A 176 26.07 -4.68 15.10
C ILE A 176 26.04 -6.04 14.39
N HIS A 177 25.03 -6.27 13.54
CA HIS A 177 24.74 -7.56 12.93
C HIS A 177 25.25 -7.66 11.49
N THR A 178 25.64 -6.54 10.88
CA THR A 178 26.20 -6.50 9.54
C THR A 178 27.65 -6.99 9.52
N THR A 179 27.97 -7.87 8.58
CA THR A 179 29.35 -8.32 8.34
C THR A 179 30.12 -7.35 7.44
N GLY A 180 31.46 -7.48 7.35
CA GLY A 180 32.32 -6.55 6.58
C GLY A 180 31.98 -6.36 5.10
N SER A 181 31.10 -7.19 4.52
CA SER A 181 30.57 -7.02 3.15
C SER A 181 29.25 -6.23 3.08
N GLY A 182 28.67 -5.77 4.19
CA GLY A 182 27.42 -4.99 4.22
C GLY A 182 26.13 -5.80 3.99
N ASP A 183 26.24 -6.95 3.33
CA ASP A 183 25.07 -7.66 2.78
C ASP A 183 24.50 -8.79 3.66
N VAL A 184 25.19 -9.21 4.72
CA VAL A 184 24.72 -10.32 5.57
C VAL A 184 24.54 -9.86 7.01
N LEU A 185 23.32 -10.04 7.52
CA LEU A 185 22.95 -9.85 8.92
C LEU A 185 23.11 -11.18 9.67
N ARG A 186 23.91 -11.18 10.75
CA ARG A 186 24.14 -12.35 11.61
C ARG A 186 23.58 -12.09 13.00
N GLU A 187 22.54 -12.83 13.39
CA GLU A 187 21.99 -12.83 14.75
C GLU A 187 22.66 -13.80 15.71
N ASP A 188 23.29 -14.84 15.18
CA ASP A 188 23.93 -15.86 15.97
C ASP A 188 25.33 -15.45 16.41
N GLY A 189 25.75 -15.97 17.57
CA GLY A 189 27.11 -15.79 18.04
C GLY A 189 27.48 -14.39 18.50
N ILE A 190 26.57 -13.40 18.54
CA ILE A 190 26.89 -12.03 19.02
C ILE A 190 27.48 -12.05 20.44
N ILE A 191 26.86 -12.78 21.38
CA ILE A 191 27.39 -12.92 22.74
C ILE A 191 28.78 -13.59 22.74
N LYS A 192 29.01 -14.57 21.87
CA LYS A 192 30.32 -15.23 21.71
C LYS A 192 31.35 -14.21 21.18
N ARG A 193 30.97 -13.37 20.22
CA ARG A 193 31.81 -12.30 19.65
C ARG A 193 32.16 -11.25 20.70
N ILE A 194 31.20 -10.80 21.51
CA ILE A 194 31.44 -9.87 22.64
C ILE A 194 32.45 -10.46 23.63
N ARG A 195 32.35 -11.76 23.95
CA ARG A 195 33.30 -12.45 24.83
C ARG A 195 34.71 -12.59 24.24
N GLY A 196 34.84 -12.57 22.91
CA GLY A 196 36.11 -12.65 22.20
C GLY A 196 36.87 -11.33 22.11
N LEU A 197 36.24 -10.20 22.44
CA LEU A 197 36.88 -8.88 22.39
C LEU A 197 38.05 -8.77 23.39
N PRO A 198 39.12 -8.03 23.06
CA PRO A 198 40.25 -7.78 23.94
C PRO A 198 39.88 -6.76 25.04
N LYS A 199 38.97 -7.15 25.93
CA LYS A 199 38.35 -6.33 26.99
C LYS A 199 38.40 -7.06 28.33
N THR A 200 38.36 -6.33 29.44
CA THR A 200 38.29 -6.92 30.78
C THR A 200 36.98 -7.69 30.99
N LYS A 201 36.95 -8.64 31.93
CA LYS A 201 35.74 -9.39 32.29
C LYS A 201 34.56 -8.48 32.64
N THR A 202 34.83 -7.35 33.32
CA THR A 202 33.80 -6.37 33.70
C THR A 202 33.26 -5.62 32.48
N GLU A 203 34.12 -5.19 31.56
CA GLU A 203 33.70 -4.55 30.31
C GLU A 203 32.85 -5.51 29.46
N VAL A 204 33.29 -6.75 29.27
CA VAL A 204 32.52 -7.78 28.53
C VAL A 204 31.15 -7.99 29.16
N ARG A 205 31.07 -8.08 30.50
CA ARG A 205 29.78 -8.20 31.22
C ARG A 205 28.86 -7.00 30.92
N ASN A 206 29.40 -5.78 30.96
CA ASN A 206 28.61 -4.57 30.72
C ASN A 206 28.14 -4.49 29.26
N LEU A 207 28.99 -4.87 28.31
CA LEU A 207 28.64 -4.94 26.89
C LEU A 207 27.52 -5.95 26.61
N VAL A 208 27.58 -7.14 27.21
CA VAL A 208 26.50 -8.14 27.10
C VAL A 208 25.18 -7.58 27.66
N LYS A 209 25.20 -7.01 28.87
CA LYS A 209 23.99 -6.41 29.47
C LYS A 209 23.43 -5.26 28.64
N GLY A 210 24.29 -4.43 28.07
CA GLY A 210 23.89 -3.33 27.20
C GLY A 210 23.27 -3.83 25.90
N TYR A 211 23.83 -4.87 25.30
CA TYR A 211 23.26 -5.52 24.12
C TYR A 211 21.87 -6.12 24.40
N ASP A 212 21.72 -6.83 25.52
CA ASP A 212 20.43 -7.39 25.93
C ASP A 212 19.39 -6.28 26.15
N ALA A 213 19.80 -5.17 26.77
CA ALA A 213 18.95 -4.00 26.96
C ALA A 213 18.53 -3.34 25.63
N LEU A 214 19.46 -3.22 24.66
CA LEU A 214 19.17 -2.70 23.32
C LEU A 214 18.12 -3.55 22.61
N ARG A 215 18.30 -4.87 22.58
CA ARG A 215 17.33 -5.79 21.97
C ARG A 215 15.96 -5.71 22.63
N SER A 216 15.94 -5.63 23.97
CA SER A 216 14.70 -5.51 24.75
C SER A 216 13.97 -4.19 24.44
N TYR A 217 14.70 -3.08 24.35
CA TYR A 217 14.16 -1.78 23.99
C TYR A 217 13.58 -1.76 22.57
N ILE A 218 14.31 -2.31 21.59
CA ILE A 218 13.84 -2.44 20.20
C ILE A 218 12.55 -3.25 20.20
N SER A 219 12.57 -4.49 20.70
CA SER A 219 11.38 -5.38 20.70
C SER A 219 10.16 -4.76 21.38
N SER A 220 10.36 -4.01 22.47
CA SER A 220 9.29 -3.30 23.16
C SER A 220 8.73 -2.13 22.34
N SER A 221 9.60 -1.41 21.63
CA SER A 221 9.21 -0.32 20.73
C SER A 221 8.46 -0.83 19.50
N GLU A 222 8.90 -1.96 18.92
CA GLU A 222 8.25 -2.60 17.76
C GLU A 222 6.78 -2.88 18.01
N ALA A 223 6.48 -3.53 19.14
CA ALA A 223 5.11 -3.86 19.54
C ALA A 223 4.22 -2.64 19.77
N ARG A 224 4.82 -1.50 20.16
CA ARG A 224 4.10 -0.25 20.45
C ARG A 224 3.88 0.58 19.19
N LEU A 225 4.89 0.70 18.35
CA LEU A 225 4.87 1.58 17.19
C LEU A 225 4.18 0.93 15.99
N PHE A 226 4.38 -0.38 15.78
CA PHE A 226 3.93 -1.07 14.59
C PHE A 226 3.11 -2.34 14.91
N PRO A 227 2.02 -2.22 15.70
CA PRO A 227 1.11 -3.33 15.93
C PRO A 227 0.60 -3.90 14.58
N GLY A 228 0.41 -5.22 14.54
CA GLY A 228 -0.09 -5.93 13.36
C GLY A 228 0.98 -6.57 12.47
N THR A 229 2.24 -6.17 12.60
CA THR A 229 3.35 -6.59 11.71
C THR A 229 4.07 -7.88 12.11
N MET A 230 3.80 -8.43 13.30
CA MET A 230 4.55 -9.55 13.88
C MET A 230 3.76 -10.88 13.87
N ALA A 231 2.78 -11.05 12.96
CA ALA A 231 1.98 -12.29 12.92
C ALA A 231 2.81 -13.49 12.44
N MET A 232 3.70 -13.29 11.46
CA MET A 232 4.54 -14.34 10.86
C MET A 232 5.98 -14.37 11.38
N TYR A 233 6.44 -13.26 11.95
CA TYR A 233 7.81 -13.08 12.39
C TYR A 233 7.83 -12.74 13.87
N GLY A 234 8.77 -13.31 14.63
CA GLY A 234 8.85 -13.10 16.09
C GLY A 234 9.25 -11.68 16.51
N ASN A 235 9.81 -10.89 15.59
CA ASN A 235 10.22 -9.48 15.76
C ASN A 235 10.55 -8.87 14.38
N HIS A 236 10.82 -7.55 14.33
CA HIS A 236 11.15 -6.89 13.07
C HIS A 236 12.56 -7.21 12.56
N MET A 237 13.48 -7.64 13.41
CA MET A 237 14.80 -8.11 12.98
C MET A 237 14.70 -9.34 12.06
N ALA A 238 13.85 -10.31 12.43
CA ALA A 238 13.60 -11.51 11.64
C ALA A 238 12.86 -11.18 10.32
N LEU A 239 11.88 -10.26 10.36
CA LEU A 239 11.21 -9.76 9.15
C LEU A 239 12.21 -9.08 8.22
N HIS A 240 13.06 -8.18 8.73
CA HIS A 240 14.07 -7.46 7.96
C HIS A 240 15.07 -8.39 7.26
N GLN A 241 15.46 -9.47 7.93
CA GLN A 241 16.36 -10.50 7.39
C GLN A 241 15.73 -11.40 6.33
N SER A 242 14.40 -11.50 6.30
CA SER A 242 13.69 -12.41 5.40
C SER A 242 13.70 -11.95 3.94
N PHE A 243 14.00 -10.68 3.68
CA PHE A 243 13.90 -10.09 2.36
C PHE A 243 15.06 -10.48 1.44
N ALA A 244 14.75 -10.92 0.22
CA ALA A 244 15.76 -11.29 -0.77
C ALA A 244 15.33 -11.00 -2.21
N GLY A 245 16.29 -10.65 -3.07
CA GLY A 245 16.06 -10.49 -4.51
C GLY A 245 15.15 -9.34 -4.91
N ARG A 246 14.82 -9.31 -6.21
CA ARG A 246 13.90 -8.36 -6.85
C ARG A 246 12.63 -9.08 -7.21
N GLY A 247 11.49 -8.40 -7.10
CA GLY A 247 10.23 -8.97 -7.56
C GLY A 247 9.10 -7.94 -7.62
N ILE A 248 8.00 -8.35 -8.22
CA ILE A 248 6.80 -7.53 -8.37
C ILE A 248 5.76 -7.96 -7.33
N VAL A 249 5.13 -6.97 -6.70
CA VAL A 249 4.07 -7.18 -5.72
C VAL A 249 2.78 -6.60 -6.27
N LEU A 250 1.71 -7.40 -6.27
CA LEU A 250 0.40 -7.00 -6.75
C LEU A 250 -0.62 -7.22 -5.62
N THR A 251 -1.68 -6.42 -5.59
CA THR A 251 -2.86 -6.70 -4.77
C THR A 251 -4.08 -6.84 -5.66
N ALA A 252 -4.94 -7.82 -5.39
CA ALA A 252 -6.16 -8.02 -6.16
C ALA A 252 -7.26 -8.64 -5.31
N GLY A 253 -8.50 -8.42 -5.77
CA GLY A 253 -9.68 -9.21 -5.41
C GLY A 253 -10.26 -9.82 -6.69
N ASN A 254 -11.34 -10.60 -6.59
CA ASN A 254 -11.94 -11.34 -7.71
C ASN A 254 -12.14 -10.48 -8.96
N ASP A 255 -12.75 -9.30 -8.81
CA ASP A 255 -13.02 -8.39 -9.92
C ASP A 255 -11.75 -7.80 -10.57
N HIS A 256 -10.61 -7.88 -9.87
CA HIS A 256 -9.31 -7.41 -10.36
C HIS A 256 -8.50 -8.48 -11.10
N VAL A 257 -8.87 -9.77 -10.98
CA VAL A 257 -8.10 -10.88 -11.57
C VAL A 257 -7.96 -10.76 -13.10
N PRO A 258 -9.00 -10.39 -13.87
CA PRO A 258 -8.85 -10.21 -15.32
C PRO A 258 -7.83 -9.12 -15.71
N TYR A 259 -7.73 -8.06 -14.89
CA TYR A 259 -6.72 -7.01 -15.06
C TYR A 259 -5.32 -7.57 -14.84
N LEU A 260 -5.12 -8.36 -13.77
CA LEU A 260 -3.84 -9.01 -13.48
C LEU A 260 -3.43 -10.02 -14.56
N LEU A 261 -4.36 -10.88 -15.02
CA LEU A 261 -4.09 -11.84 -16.09
C LEU A 261 -3.59 -11.12 -17.35
N THR A 262 -4.18 -9.97 -17.66
CA THR A 262 -3.73 -9.11 -18.76
C THR A 262 -2.37 -8.50 -18.47
N GLY A 263 -2.23 -7.76 -17.37
CA GLY A 263 -1.01 -7.01 -17.01
C GLY A 263 0.21 -7.91 -16.86
N ILE A 264 0.09 -9.03 -16.15
CA ILE A 264 1.20 -9.98 -15.99
C ILE A 264 1.60 -10.56 -17.36
N THR A 265 0.63 -10.95 -18.18
CA THR A 265 0.93 -11.49 -19.52
C THR A 265 1.63 -10.46 -20.41
N THR A 266 1.23 -9.18 -20.35
CA THR A 266 1.88 -8.11 -21.11
C THR A 266 3.28 -7.82 -20.58
N PHE A 267 3.51 -7.84 -19.26
CA PHE A 267 4.84 -7.71 -18.67
C PHE A 267 5.78 -8.81 -19.18
N ARG A 268 5.31 -10.07 -19.22
CA ARG A 268 6.08 -11.20 -19.75
C ARG A 268 6.43 -11.01 -21.24
N LYS A 269 5.47 -10.55 -22.05
CA LYS A 269 5.69 -10.23 -23.47
C LYS A 269 6.67 -9.07 -23.69
N LEU A 270 6.75 -8.14 -22.74
CA LEU A 270 7.72 -7.04 -22.71
C LEU A 270 9.10 -7.47 -22.19
N GLY A 271 9.29 -8.74 -21.85
CA GLY A 271 10.58 -9.29 -21.41
C GLY A 271 10.83 -9.22 -19.91
N CYS A 272 9.82 -8.94 -19.09
CA CYS A 272 9.95 -9.00 -17.63
C CYS A 272 9.86 -10.45 -17.13
N ASP A 273 10.93 -10.93 -16.50
CA ASP A 273 11.07 -12.28 -15.94
C ASP A 273 11.06 -12.30 -14.40
N LEU A 274 10.82 -11.16 -13.76
CA LEU A 274 10.79 -11.05 -12.31
C LEU A 274 9.72 -11.95 -11.69
N PRO A 275 10.00 -12.58 -10.53
CA PRO A 275 8.99 -13.28 -9.75
C PRO A 275 7.91 -12.30 -9.28
N ILE A 276 6.68 -12.79 -9.20
CA ILE A 276 5.49 -12.01 -8.85
C ILE A 276 4.80 -12.65 -7.63
N GLU A 277 4.52 -11.85 -6.61
CA GLU A 277 3.63 -12.21 -5.51
C GLU A 277 2.32 -11.43 -5.61
N VAL A 278 1.20 -12.15 -5.80
CA VAL A 278 -0.15 -11.58 -5.74
C VAL A 278 -0.69 -11.73 -4.33
N MET A 279 -0.79 -10.63 -3.61
CA MET A 279 -1.20 -10.57 -2.20
C MET A 279 -2.72 -10.32 -2.12
N TYR A 280 -3.45 -11.22 -1.46
CA TYR A 280 -4.92 -11.16 -1.34
C TYR A 280 -5.37 -11.31 0.11
N LEU A 281 -6.60 -10.91 0.44
CA LEU A 281 -7.15 -10.86 1.81
C LEU A 281 -8.11 -12.01 2.12
N GLY A 282 -7.60 -13.24 2.05
CA GLY A 282 -8.35 -14.47 2.33
C GLY A 282 -9.28 -14.92 1.20
N ASP A 283 -9.93 -16.06 1.38
CA ASP A 283 -10.65 -16.78 0.31
C ASP A 283 -11.87 -16.03 -0.27
N ASN A 284 -12.39 -15.03 0.45
CA ASN A 284 -13.48 -14.18 -0.05
C ASN A 284 -12.98 -13.07 -0.98
N ASP A 285 -11.69 -12.74 -0.93
CA ASP A 285 -11.09 -11.71 -1.76
C ASP A 285 -10.74 -12.28 -3.14
N ILE A 286 -9.99 -13.39 -3.19
CA ILE A 286 -9.76 -14.18 -4.42
C ILE A 286 -10.15 -15.65 -4.20
N SER A 287 -11.03 -16.18 -5.06
CA SER A 287 -11.42 -17.60 -5.03
C SER A 287 -10.25 -18.55 -5.29
N ALA A 288 -10.40 -19.83 -4.94
CA ALA A 288 -9.37 -20.83 -5.24
C ALA A 288 -9.13 -20.96 -6.75
N ASP A 289 -10.19 -21.06 -7.55
CA ASP A 289 -10.09 -21.22 -9.00
C ASP A 289 -9.36 -20.03 -9.66
N LEU A 290 -9.64 -18.80 -9.23
CA LEU A 290 -8.98 -17.61 -9.77
C LEU A 290 -7.52 -17.49 -9.32
N ARG A 291 -7.16 -17.99 -8.14
CA ARG A 291 -5.76 -18.13 -7.72
C ARG A 291 -5.03 -19.14 -8.60
N ASP A 292 -5.65 -20.29 -8.85
CA ASP A 292 -5.09 -21.32 -9.73
C ASP A 292 -4.88 -20.77 -11.16
N GLU A 293 -5.80 -19.95 -11.69
CA GLU A 293 -5.62 -19.28 -12.98
C GLU A 293 -4.41 -18.31 -12.98
N LEU A 294 -4.23 -17.51 -11.91
CA LEU A 294 -3.08 -16.61 -11.79
C LEU A 294 -1.76 -17.38 -11.71
N GLU A 295 -1.70 -18.47 -10.95
CA GLU A 295 -0.49 -19.28 -10.74
C GLU A 295 -0.09 -20.12 -11.96
N LYS A 296 -0.96 -20.25 -12.97
CA LYS A 296 -0.56 -20.77 -14.29
C LYS A 296 0.40 -19.85 -15.03
N LEU A 297 0.44 -18.56 -14.68
CA LEU A 297 1.35 -17.60 -15.31
C LEU A 297 2.78 -17.81 -14.77
N PRO A 298 3.82 -17.75 -15.63
CA PRO A 298 5.19 -18.03 -15.21
C PRO A 298 5.68 -17.11 -14.08
N GLY A 299 6.15 -17.73 -12.98
CA GLY A 299 6.75 -17.03 -11.85
C GLY A 299 5.76 -16.28 -10.95
N VAL A 300 4.46 -16.59 -11.03
CA VAL A 300 3.42 -16.01 -10.17
C VAL A 300 3.10 -16.96 -9.01
N ILE A 301 3.02 -16.41 -7.80
CA ILE A 301 2.52 -17.11 -6.61
C ILE A 301 1.49 -16.20 -5.92
N THR A 302 0.36 -16.77 -5.50
CA THR A 302 -0.63 -16.05 -4.69
C THR A 302 -0.35 -16.28 -3.20
N ARG A 303 -0.49 -15.23 -2.38
CA ARG A 303 -0.22 -15.31 -0.94
C ARG A 303 -1.30 -14.59 -0.13
N ASP A 304 -1.80 -15.28 0.90
CA ASP A 304 -2.84 -14.75 1.79
C ASP A 304 -2.26 -13.74 2.79
N LEU A 305 -2.40 -12.45 2.49
CA LEU A 305 -1.97 -11.34 3.33
C LEU A 305 -2.72 -11.29 4.67
N LYS A 306 -3.95 -11.81 4.73
CA LYS A 306 -4.75 -11.87 5.97
C LYS A 306 -4.11 -12.76 7.02
N LYS A 307 -3.31 -13.76 6.64
CA LYS A 307 -2.52 -14.58 7.58
C LYS A 307 -1.27 -13.87 8.08
N MET A 308 -0.82 -12.83 7.38
CA MET A 308 0.44 -12.15 7.64
C MET A 308 0.30 -10.89 8.49
N VAL A 309 -0.92 -10.39 8.62
CA VAL A 309 -1.24 -9.17 9.36
C VAL A 309 -2.17 -9.51 10.52
N ASN A 310 -1.83 -9.03 11.72
CA ASN A 310 -2.76 -9.05 12.84
C ASN A 310 -3.57 -7.75 12.84
N ASP A 311 -4.76 -7.81 12.25
CA ASP A 311 -5.69 -6.69 12.16
C ASP A 311 -6.75 -6.69 13.27
N VAL A 312 -6.54 -7.39 14.40
CA VAL A 312 -7.52 -7.43 15.49
C VAL A 312 -7.89 -6.02 15.98
N GLY A 313 -9.19 -5.70 15.93
CA GLY A 313 -9.73 -4.40 16.33
C GLY A 313 -9.81 -3.37 15.19
N TRP A 314 -9.42 -3.75 13.97
CA TRP A 314 -9.61 -3.02 12.72
C TRP A 314 -9.78 -4.02 11.56
N GLU A 315 -9.81 -3.57 10.32
CA GLU A 315 -9.86 -4.46 9.15
C GLU A 315 -8.92 -3.95 8.06
N LEU A 316 -7.98 -4.81 7.65
CA LEU A 316 -7.17 -4.53 6.48
C LEU A 316 -8.00 -4.74 5.22
N ALA A 317 -8.23 -3.68 4.45
CA ALA A 317 -9.09 -3.71 3.27
C ALA A 317 -8.75 -2.57 2.30
N GLY A 318 -9.15 -2.72 1.04
CA GLY A 318 -9.03 -1.71 0.00
C GLY A 318 -7.58 -1.26 -0.23
N TRP A 319 -7.39 0.05 -0.45
CA TRP A 319 -6.07 0.63 -0.74
C TRP A 319 -5.05 0.46 0.39
N ALA A 320 -5.54 0.25 1.62
CA ALA A 320 -4.67 0.02 2.76
C ALA A 320 -3.84 -1.26 2.61
N ALA A 321 -4.25 -2.22 1.78
CA ALA A 321 -3.50 -3.44 1.55
C ALA A 321 -2.12 -3.21 0.91
N LYS A 322 -1.91 -2.14 0.13
CA LYS A 322 -0.69 -1.98 -0.68
C LYS A 322 0.60 -1.89 0.15
N PRO A 323 0.72 -1.02 1.18
CA PRO A 323 1.94 -0.96 1.98
C PRO A 323 2.20 -2.25 2.76
N TRP A 324 1.14 -2.93 3.22
CA TRP A 324 1.23 -4.22 3.91
C TRP A 324 1.69 -5.34 2.96
N ALA A 325 1.17 -5.37 1.73
CA ALA A 325 1.59 -6.29 0.68
C ALA A 325 3.08 -6.11 0.36
N ILE A 326 3.53 -4.86 0.19
CA ILE A 326 4.94 -4.53 -0.01
C ILE A 326 5.77 -5.03 1.18
N LEU A 327 5.41 -4.66 2.40
CA LEU A 327 6.14 -5.05 3.62
C LEU A 327 6.27 -6.57 3.76
N MET A 328 5.16 -7.31 3.57
CA MET A 328 5.08 -8.77 3.82
C MET A 328 5.54 -9.64 2.64
N SER A 329 5.77 -9.05 1.47
CA SER A 329 6.35 -9.77 0.33
C SER A 329 7.76 -10.29 0.63
N SER A 330 8.20 -11.34 -0.07
CA SER A 330 9.54 -11.92 0.15
C SER A 330 10.69 -11.07 -0.44
N PHE A 331 10.39 -10.14 -1.34
CA PHE A 331 11.41 -9.42 -2.10
C PHE A 331 12.18 -8.43 -1.24
N ARG A 332 13.47 -8.18 -1.51
CA ARG A 332 14.19 -7.03 -0.95
C ARG A 332 13.85 -5.76 -1.70
N GLU A 333 13.97 -5.81 -3.01
CA GLU A 333 13.62 -4.71 -3.89
C GLU A 333 12.24 -5.02 -4.51
N ALA A 334 11.20 -4.40 -3.94
CA ALA A 334 9.82 -4.68 -4.28
C ALA A 334 9.28 -3.60 -5.22
N LEU A 335 8.87 -4.01 -6.43
CA LEU A 335 8.12 -3.18 -7.37
C LEU A 335 6.63 -3.47 -7.21
N PHE A 336 5.92 -2.61 -6.51
CA PHE A 336 4.47 -2.67 -6.44
C PHE A 336 3.83 -2.08 -7.69
N ILE A 337 2.81 -2.76 -8.22
CA ILE A 337 2.02 -2.31 -9.38
C ILE A 337 0.53 -2.54 -9.07
N ASP A 338 -0.30 -1.52 -9.24
CA ASP A 338 -1.76 -1.65 -9.12
C ASP A 338 -2.33 -2.57 -10.20
N ALA A 339 -3.47 -3.20 -9.91
CA ALA A 339 -4.05 -4.19 -10.82
C ALA A 339 -4.38 -3.63 -12.20
N ASP A 340 -4.77 -2.36 -12.28
CA ASP A 340 -5.14 -1.64 -13.50
C ASP A 340 -4.03 -0.76 -14.07
N ALA A 341 -2.80 -0.90 -13.57
CA ALA A 341 -1.62 -0.26 -14.11
C ALA A 341 -0.94 -1.12 -15.18
N LEU A 342 -0.63 -0.51 -16.32
CA LEU A 342 -0.05 -1.17 -17.49
C LEU A 342 1.18 -0.41 -17.98
N PHE A 343 2.10 -1.12 -18.60
CA PHE A 343 3.38 -0.59 -19.04
C PHE A 343 3.53 -0.65 -20.57
N LEU A 344 4.22 0.33 -21.14
CA LEU A 344 4.62 0.32 -22.55
C LEU A 344 6.05 -0.19 -22.76
N THR A 345 6.85 -0.25 -21.69
CA THR A 345 8.19 -0.86 -21.67
C THR A 345 8.28 -1.88 -20.55
N SER A 346 9.33 -2.69 -20.49
CA SER A 346 9.46 -3.66 -19.38
C SER A 346 9.49 -2.92 -18.02
N PRO A 347 8.66 -3.32 -17.03
CA PRO A 347 8.71 -2.76 -15.68
C PRO A 347 10.09 -2.88 -15.00
N THR A 348 10.93 -3.82 -15.46
CA THR A 348 12.30 -4.02 -14.95
C THR A 348 13.18 -2.79 -15.14
N THR A 349 12.88 -1.94 -16.12
CA THR A 349 13.64 -0.70 -16.41
C THR A 349 13.64 0.27 -15.23
N LEU A 350 12.63 0.21 -14.35
CA LEU A 350 12.56 1.07 -13.17
C LEU A 350 13.68 0.80 -12.15
N PHE A 351 14.20 -0.42 -12.07
CA PHE A 351 15.33 -0.76 -11.20
C PHE A 351 16.65 -0.14 -11.66
N ASP A 352 16.73 0.25 -12.94
CA ASP A 352 17.91 0.90 -13.54
C ASP A 352 17.82 2.43 -13.49
N SER A 353 16.72 2.98 -12.97
CA SER A 353 16.53 4.42 -12.77
C SER A 353 17.67 5.00 -11.93
N PRO A 354 18.34 6.08 -12.39
CA PRO A 354 19.37 6.76 -11.60
C PRO A 354 18.86 7.26 -10.24
N GLN A 355 17.57 7.64 -10.18
CA GLN A 355 16.91 8.05 -8.96
C GLN A 355 16.83 6.87 -7.99
N TYR A 356 16.31 5.72 -8.43
CA TYR A 356 16.22 4.52 -7.60
C TYR A 356 17.59 4.00 -7.17
N ALA A 357 18.57 3.92 -8.07
CA ALA A 357 19.92 3.48 -7.75
C ALA A 357 20.58 4.34 -6.65
N LYS A 358 20.25 5.64 -6.61
CA LYS A 358 20.74 6.56 -5.58
C LYS A 358 19.99 6.39 -4.26
N THR A 359 18.66 6.43 -4.31
CA THR A 359 17.84 6.57 -3.11
C THR A 359 17.34 5.25 -2.57
N GLY A 360 17.05 4.26 -3.40
CA GLY A 360 16.43 3.00 -3.00
C GLY A 360 14.91 3.09 -2.84
N ALA A 361 14.32 4.26 -3.08
CA ALA A 361 12.87 4.47 -3.11
C ALA A 361 12.51 5.42 -4.26
N LEU A 362 11.63 4.95 -5.14
CA LEU A 362 11.16 5.66 -6.34
C LEU A 362 9.62 5.73 -6.34
N PHE A 363 9.11 6.96 -6.35
CA PHE A 363 7.68 7.29 -6.36
C PHE A 363 7.31 8.08 -7.62
N PHE A 364 6.02 8.23 -7.90
CA PHE A 364 5.51 8.96 -9.07
C PHE A 364 4.58 10.09 -8.63
N LEU A 365 4.54 11.19 -9.40
CA LEU A 365 3.71 12.35 -9.09
C LEU A 365 2.25 12.12 -9.49
N ASP A 366 1.28 12.48 -8.66
CA ASP A 366 -0.13 12.50 -9.11
C ASP A 366 -0.36 13.63 -10.13
N ARG A 367 -1.60 13.83 -10.58
CA ARG A 367 -2.01 15.00 -11.37
C ARG A 367 -1.90 16.28 -10.56
N ASN A 368 -1.52 17.38 -11.20
CA ASN A 368 -1.53 18.70 -10.58
C ASN A 368 -2.95 19.29 -10.58
N ILE A 369 -3.80 18.72 -9.73
CA ILE A 369 -5.23 19.06 -9.60
C ILE A 369 -5.54 19.66 -8.22
N SER A 370 -6.67 20.35 -8.10
CA SER A 370 -7.20 20.83 -6.82
C SER A 370 -6.17 21.60 -5.98
N PRO A 371 -5.76 22.82 -6.40
CA PRO A 371 -4.76 23.61 -5.68
C PRO A 371 -5.13 23.78 -4.20
N GLU A 372 -4.27 23.26 -3.32
CA GLU A 372 -4.49 23.27 -1.87
C GLU A 372 -3.13 23.33 -1.18
N SER A 373 -2.91 24.35 -0.32
CA SER A 373 -1.71 24.39 0.50
C SER A 373 -1.93 23.66 1.83
N LYS A 374 -1.25 22.53 2.00
CA LYS A 374 -1.13 21.81 3.28
C LYS A 374 0.16 22.14 4.03
N ARG A 375 0.87 23.21 3.64
CA ARG A 375 2.11 23.64 4.31
C ARG A 375 1.98 23.80 5.82
N GLY A 376 0.89 24.40 6.29
CA GLY A 376 0.62 24.56 7.71
C GLY A 376 0.54 23.22 8.44
N TRP A 377 -0.27 22.30 7.88
CA TRP A 377 -0.44 20.94 8.39
C TRP A 377 0.87 20.14 8.36
N LEU A 378 1.64 20.19 7.26
CA LEU A 378 2.95 19.55 7.14
C LEU A 378 3.94 20.02 8.21
N ARG A 379 3.95 21.31 8.55
CA ARG A 379 4.79 21.86 9.63
C ARG A 379 4.37 21.38 11.01
N THR A 380 3.11 20.98 11.18
CA THR A 380 2.63 20.42 12.44
C THR A 380 2.96 18.94 12.54
N VAL A 381 2.76 18.16 11.49
CA VAL A 381 2.94 16.69 11.53
C VAL A 381 4.41 16.27 11.39
N ILE A 382 5.20 16.91 10.50
CA ILE A 382 6.59 16.51 10.23
C ILE A 382 7.55 17.13 11.28
N PRO A 383 8.38 16.33 11.96
CA PRO A 383 9.46 16.84 12.80
C PRO A 383 10.49 17.66 12.03
N PRO A 384 10.85 18.89 12.49
CA PRO A 384 11.94 19.63 11.88
C PRO A 384 13.29 18.90 12.11
N PRO A 385 14.28 19.09 11.23
CA PRO A 385 14.28 19.97 10.05
C PRO A 385 13.48 19.40 8.87
N TYR A 386 12.84 20.28 8.09
CA TYR A 386 12.14 19.88 6.87
C TYR A 386 13.11 19.72 5.69
N SER A 387 12.99 18.59 4.98
CA SER A 387 13.79 18.25 3.81
C SER A 387 13.57 19.21 2.64
N ALA A 388 14.43 19.13 1.62
CA ALA A 388 14.23 19.88 0.38
C ALA A 388 13.04 19.33 -0.42
N GLN A 389 12.82 18.02 -0.33
CA GLN A 389 11.75 17.28 -0.96
C GLN A 389 10.39 17.74 -0.44
N VAL A 390 10.19 17.82 0.89
CA VAL A 390 8.96 18.35 1.49
C VAL A 390 8.71 19.79 1.05
N LYS A 391 9.73 20.64 1.08
CA LYS A 391 9.57 22.07 0.72
C LYS A 391 9.23 22.29 -0.76
N SER A 392 9.58 21.34 -1.62
CA SER A 392 9.26 21.36 -3.04
C SER A 392 8.02 20.54 -3.41
N SER A 393 7.44 19.79 -2.46
CA SER A 393 6.19 19.05 -2.68
C SER A 393 5.02 19.98 -3.01
N ARG A 394 4.09 19.48 -3.81
CA ARG A 394 2.87 20.17 -4.23
C ARG A 394 1.99 20.56 -3.06
N LEU A 395 1.91 19.70 -2.03
CA LEU A 395 1.20 19.99 -0.79
C LEU A 395 1.82 21.17 -0.03
N TRP A 396 3.14 21.35 -0.10
CA TRP A 396 3.82 22.47 0.56
C TRP A 396 3.72 23.76 -0.26
N THR A 397 3.91 23.69 -1.58
CA THR A 397 3.84 24.84 -2.48
C THR A 397 2.40 25.34 -2.67
N GLY A 398 1.42 24.46 -2.45
CA GLY A 398 0.00 24.71 -2.71
C GLY A 398 -0.41 24.51 -4.17
N GLU A 399 0.45 23.88 -4.98
CA GLU A 399 0.17 23.59 -6.38
C GLU A 399 -0.97 22.57 -6.52
N SER A 400 -0.98 21.55 -5.65
CA SER A 400 -2.02 20.52 -5.61
C SER A 400 -2.18 19.97 -4.18
N GLY A 401 -3.39 19.56 -3.84
CA GLY A 401 -3.68 18.76 -2.64
C GLY A 401 -3.16 17.33 -2.69
N HIS A 402 -2.58 16.90 -3.82
CA HIS A 402 -2.01 15.59 -4.07
C HIS A 402 -0.56 15.70 -4.54
N GLN A 403 0.29 14.81 -4.05
CA GLN A 403 1.70 14.73 -4.46
C GLN A 403 1.96 13.43 -5.21
N GLN A 404 1.50 12.29 -4.69
CA GLN A 404 1.96 10.98 -5.13
C GLN A 404 0.85 10.17 -5.81
N GLU A 405 1.18 9.54 -6.93
CA GLU A 405 0.43 8.39 -7.46
C GLU A 405 1.06 7.11 -6.89
N SER A 406 0.24 6.25 -6.25
CA SER A 406 0.67 5.00 -5.62
C SER A 406 0.42 3.76 -6.49
N GLY A 407 -0.08 3.93 -7.72
CA GLY A 407 -0.26 2.83 -8.68
C GLY A 407 1.03 2.12 -9.07
N VAL A 408 2.18 2.76 -8.93
CA VAL A 408 3.50 2.12 -9.00
C VAL A 408 4.39 2.65 -7.89
N VAL A 409 5.01 1.76 -7.11
CA VAL A 409 5.93 2.11 -6.03
C VAL A 409 7.10 1.13 -6.04
N LEU A 410 8.33 1.64 -6.08
CA LEU A 410 9.54 0.81 -6.05
C LEU A 410 10.38 1.12 -4.81
N VAL A 411 10.66 0.11 -3.98
CA VAL A 411 11.35 0.27 -2.70
C VAL A 411 12.34 -0.88 -2.44
N ASP A 412 13.60 -0.55 -2.11
CA ASP A 412 14.52 -1.42 -1.37
C ASP A 412 14.09 -1.43 0.10
N LYS A 413 13.34 -2.46 0.48
CA LYS A 413 12.77 -2.62 1.81
C LYS A 413 13.82 -2.80 2.89
N ARG A 414 15.03 -3.26 2.53
CA ARG A 414 16.11 -3.37 3.51
C ARG A 414 16.64 -2.00 3.87
N LYS A 415 16.84 -1.13 2.87
CA LYS A 415 17.28 0.26 3.06
C LYS A 415 16.22 1.11 3.77
N HIS A 416 14.95 0.91 3.43
CA HIS A 416 13.84 1.74 3.91
C HIS A 416 12.86 0.99 4.81
N PHE A 417 13.37 0.13 5.67
CA PHE A 417 12.53 -0.75 6.47
C PHE A 417 11.65 0.00 7.46
N VAL A 418 12.24 0.89 8.26
CA VAL A 418 11.53 1.67 9.28
C VAL A 418 10.46 2.60 8.68
N PRO A 419 10.73 3.40 7.63
CA PRO A 419 9.67 4.21 7.03
C PRO A 419 8.58 3.34 6.37
N LEU A 420 8.91 2.17 5.80
CA LEU A 420 7.88 1.25 5.29
C LEU A 420 7.01 0.65 6.41
N LEU A 421 7.57 0.33 7.57
CA LEU A 421 6.80 -0.06 8.76
C LEU A 421 5.84 1.07 9.18
N LEU A 422 6.31 2.32 9.15
CA LEU A 422 5.45 3.47 9.42
C LEU A 422 4.37 3.65 8.33
N CYS A 423 4.69 3.45 7.06
CA CYS A 423 3.72 3.48 5.97
C CYS A 423 2.58 2.47 6.20
N ALA A 424 2.92 1.22 6.53
CA ALA A 424 1.95 0.20 6.89
C ALA A 424 1.12 0.62 8.13
N ARG A 425 1.76 1.22 9.14
CA ARG A 425 1.09 1.72 10.35
C ARG A 425 0.07 2.82 10.06
N LEU A 426 0.38 3.74 9.15
CA LEU A 426 -0.53 4.81 8.71
C LEU A 426 -1.72 4.27 7.91
N ASN A 427 -1.57 3.10 7.29
CA ASN A 427 -2.63 2.35 6.60
C ASN A 427 -3.18 1.20 7.47
N GLY A 428 -3.00 1.29 8.79
CA GLY A 428 -3.39 0.26 9.75
C GLY A 428 -4.54 0.71 10.65
N GLN A 429 -4.45 0.39 11.94
CA GLN A 429 -5.50 0.65 12.94
C GLN A 429 -5.89 2.14 13.15
N ASP A 430 -5.11 3.08 12.61
CA ASP A 430 -5.41 4.53 12.68
C ASP A 430 -5.83 5.12 11.33
N ARG A 431 -6.00 4.27 10.31
CA ARG A 431 -6.45 4.66 8.97
C ARG A 431 -7.79 5.38 9.03
N ASP A 432 -8.77 4.73 9.65
CA ASP A 432 -10.15 5.17 9.66
C ASP A 432 -10.49 6.00 10.89
N SER A 433 -11.47 6.86 10.71
CA SER A 433 -12.06 7.63 11.80
C SER A 433 -13.00 6.77 12.64
N ASP A 434 -13.02 7.09 13.93
CA ASP A 434 -13.93 6.51 14.90
C ASP A 434 -14.66 7.66 15.60
N SER A 435 -15.86 7.95 15.12
CA SER A 435 -16.69 9.05 15.64
C SER A 435 -17.09 8.85 17.09
N ASP A 436 -17.27 7.60 17.52
CA ASP A 436 -17.68 7.27 18.89
C ASP A 436 -16.55 7.57 19.88
N LYS A 437 -15.29 7.47 19.43
CA LYS A 437 -14.10 7.84 20.19
C LYS A 437 -13.59 9.25 19.88
N GLY A 438 -14.25 10.01 19.02
CA GLY A 438 -13.79 11.33 18.56
C GLY A 438 -12.43 11.29 17.87
N LYS A 439 -12.07 10.15 17.27
CA LYS A 439 -10.76 9.90 16.67
C LYS A 439 -10.82 10.21 15.18
N GLN A 440 -10.04 11.20 14.76
CA GLN A 440 -9.77 11.47 13.35
C GLN A 440 -8.72 10.47 12.82
N GLY A 441 -9.05 9.77 11.73
CA GLY A 441 -8.17 8.82 11.04
C GLY A 441 -7.20 9.50 10.08
N VAL A 442 -6.19 8.75 9.63
CA VAL A 442 -5.21 9.21 8.64
C VAL A 442 -5.89 9.59 7.33
N TYR A 443 -6.86 8.80 6.86
CA TYR A 443 -7.55 9.03 5.59
C TYR A 443 -8.51 10.24 5.60
N ASP A 444 -8.76 10.83 6.77
CA ASP A 444 -9.45 12.13 6.85
C ASP A 444 -8.51 13.32 6.59
N MET A 445 -7.20 13.11 6.74
CA MET A 445 -6.19 14.17 6.58
C MET A 445 -5.53 14.14 5.19
N VAL A 446 -5.48 12.95 4.57
CA VAL A 446 -4.93 12.71 3.23
C VAL A 446 -5.86 11.79 2.44
N TYR A 447 -5.79 11.84 1.10
CA TYR A 447 -6.67 11.04 0.27
C TYR A 447 -6.11 9.61 0.07
N GLY A 448 -6.60 8.68 0.88
CA GLY A 448 -6.21 7.28 0.80
C GLY A 448 -4.75 7.03 1.17
N ASP A 449 -4.18 5.98 0.59
CA ASP A 449 -2.81 5.52 0.83
C ASP A 449 -1.74 6.38 0.15
N LYS A 450 -2.09 7.07 -0.94
CA LYS A 450 -1.17 7.79 -1.83
C LYS A 450 -0.11 8.61 -1.12
N GLU A 451 -0.55 9.51 -0.23
CA GLU A 451 0.33 10.42 0.48
C GLU A 451 1.08 9.75 1.64
N THR A 452 0.65 8.57 2.09
CA THR A 452 1.24 7.89 3.25
C THR A 452 2.64 7.33 2.97
N PHE A 453 2.98 7.07 1.69
CA PHE A 453 4.31 6.60 1.29
C PHE A 453 5.38 7.64 1.58
N TRP A 454 5.47 8.72 0.80
CA TRP A 454 6.50 9.74 1.04
C TRP A 454 6.38 10.42 2.43
N LEU A 455 5.16 10.56 2.97
CA LEU A 455 4.98 11.14 4.30
C LEU A 455 5.60 10.27 5.40
N SER A 456 5.49 8.94 5.30
CA SER A 456 6.10 8.05 6.29
C SER A 456 7.64 8.07 6.26
N TRP A 457 8.25 8.29 5.10
CA TRP A 457 9.68 8.56 4.95
C TRP A 457 10.09 9.82 5.72
N GLU A 458 9.38 10.92 5.47
CA GLU A 458 9.64 12.20 6.15
C GLU A 458 9.38 12.14 7.66
N LEU A 459 8.33 11.43 8.09
CA LEU A 459 8.04 11.24 9.52
C LEU A 459 9.13 10.42 10.20
N ALA A 460 9.60 9.35 9.58
CA ALA A 460 10.70 8.51 10.08
C ALA A 460 12.07 9.20 10.01
N GLY A 461 12.19 10.32 9.29
CA GLY A 461 13.45 11.05 9.09
C GLY A 461 14.34 10.46 8.01
N ASP A 462 13.81 9.56 7.18
CA ASP A 462 14.48 9.02 6.01
C ASP A 462 14.12 9.88 4.79
N VAL A 463 15.06 10.71 4.36
CA VAL A 463 14.88 11.63 3.22
C VAL A 463 15.47 11.07 1.92
N GLU A 464 15.91 9.80 1.93
CA GLU A 464 16.49 9.11 0.79
C GLU A 464 15.38 8.48 -0.08
N TYR A 465 14.51 9.30 -0.65
CA TYR A 465 13.55 8.89 -1.67
C TYR A 465 13.58 9.87 -2.84
N SER A 466 13.03 9.47 -3.97
CA SER A 466 12.93 10.32 -5.16
C SER A 466 11.60 10.13 -5.85
N PHE A 467 11.06 11.24 -6.36
CA PHE A 467 10.02 11.18 -7.39
C PHE A 467 10.70 11.00 -8.75
N HIS A 468 10.14 10.10 -9.57
CA HIS A 468 10.54 9.90 -10.95
C HIS A 468 10.48 11.24 -11.72
N GLN A 469 11.47 11.48 -12.57
CA GLN A 469 11.65 12.79 -13.23
C GLN A 469 10.94 12.92 -14.58
N GLY A 470 10.41 11.83 -15.12
CA GLY A 470 9.51 11.90 -16.27
C GLY A 470 8.14 12.46 -15.87
N GLY A 471 7.54 13.24 -16.78
CA GLY A 471 6.29 13.95 -16.53
C GLY A 471 5.07 13.04 -16.36
N ALA A 472 4.07 13.55 -15.63
CA ALA A 472 2.72 13.02 -15.65
C ALA A 472 1.96 13.58 -16.87
N GLY A 473 0.91 12.89 -17.31
CA GLY A 473 0.21 13.25 -18.52
C GLY A 473 -1.09 12.50 -18.74
N VAL A 474 -1.62 12.63 -19.94
CA VAL A 474 -2.81 11.90 -20.41
C VAL A 474 -2.56 11.41 -21.82
N MET A 475 -3.20 10.30 -22.18
CA MET A 475 -3.25 9.80 -23.55
C MET A 475 -4.67 9.60 -24.00
N GLY A 476 -4.92 9.86 -25.29
CA GLY A 476 -6.26 9.79 -25.82
C GLY A 476 -6.35 10.40 -27.21
N ARG A 477 -7.58 10.79 -27.55
CA ARG A 477 -7.91 11.24 -28.89
C ARG A 477 -7.75 12.75 -28.96
N LEU A 478 -7.21 13.24 -30.07
CA LEU A 478 -7.12 14.68 -30.31
C LEU A 478 -8.52 15.22 -30.59
N ASN A 479 -8.97 16.23 -29.84
CA ASN A 479 -10.24 16.91 -30.10
C ASN A 479 -10.28 17.43 -31.56
N GLY A 480 -11.40 17.26 -32.27
CA GLY A 480 -11.54 17.67 -33.67
C GLY A 480 -11.07 16.65 -34.72
N THR A 481 -10.74 15.42 -34.32
CA THR A 481 -10.55 14.28 -35.23
C THR A 481 -11.87 13.66 -35.70
N GLU A 482 -12.99 14.13 -35.17
CA GLU A 482 -14.35 13.77 -35.56
C GLU A 482 -15.15 15.04 -35.84
N GLU A 483 -15.58 15.23 -37.09
CA GLU A 483 -16.55 16.26 -37.48
C GLU A 483 -17.92 15.62 -37.67
N ILE A 484 -18.95 16.17 -37.04
CA ILE A 484 -20.34 15.77 -37.30
C ILE A 484 -20.83 16.59 -38.49
N ASP A 485 -21.11 15.93 -39.61
CA ASP A 485 -21.67 16.61 -40.78
C ASP A 485 -23.12 17.06 -40.53
N VAL A 486 -23.66 17.82 -41.49
CA VAL A 486 -25.02 18.40 -41.40
C VAL A 486 -26.11 17.32 -41.34
N GLU A 487 -25.79 16.07 -41.67
CA GLU A 487 -26.68 14.90 -41.63
C GLU A 487 -26.50 14.07 -40.34
N GLY A 488 -25.59 14.47 -39.45
CA GLY A 488 -25.29 13.76 -38.21
C GLY A 488 -24.31 12.60 -38.35
N LYS A 489 -23.63 12.45 -39.49
CA LYS A 489 -22.61 11.41 -39.69
C LYS A 489 -21.26 11.89 -39.17
N VAL A 490 -20.55 11.01 -38.47
CA VAL A 490 -19.19 11.26 -38.00
C VAL A 490 -18.22 11.08 -39.16
N LYS A 491 -17.61 12.18 -39.60
CA LYS A 491 -16.49 12.20 -40.53
C LYS A 491 -15.19 12.15 -39.74
N GLN A 492 -14.39 11.13 -39.99
CA GLN A 492 -13.04 11.03 -39.44
C GLN A 492 -12.12 12.01 -40.17
N VAL A 493 -11.44 12.87 -39.41
CA VAL A 493 -10.41 13.80 -39.89
C VAL A 493 -9.05 13.20 -39.60
N SER A 494 -8.10 13.31 -40.53
CA SER A 494 -6.77 12.76 -40.31
C SER A 494 -6.08 13.49 -39.14
N LEU A 495 -5.20 12.78 -38.43
CA LEU A 495 -4.44 13.39 -37.33
C LEU A 495 -3.61 14.60 -37.81
N ALA A 496 -3.12 14.58 -39.05
CA ALA A 496 -2.36 15.67 -39.64
C ALA A 496 -3.21 16.93 -39.86
N GLU A 497 -4.45 16.78 -40.34
CA GLU A 497 -5.39 17.89 -40.52
C GLU A 497 -5.84 18.45 -39.16
N ALA A 498 -6.14 17.58 -38.19
CA ALA A 498 -6.48 18.00 -36.84
C ALA A 498 -5.30 18.72 -36.15
N ALA A 499 -4.07 18.24 -36.34
CA ALA A 499 -2.87 18.88 -35.83
C ALA A 499 -2.66 20.29 -36.40
N GLU A 500 -2.84 20.47 -37.71
CA GLU A 500 -2.70 21.79 -38.34
C GLU A 500 -3.82 22.76 -37.89
N ALA A 501 -5.04 22.26 -37.66
CA ALA A 501 -6.16 23.06 -37.12
C ALA A 501 -5.91 23.59 -35.69
N HIS A 502 -5.06 22.89 -34.93
CA HIS A 502 -4.66 23.22 -33.55
C HIS A 502 -3.33 23.96 -33.45
N LYS A 503 -2.67 24.27 -34.57
CA LYS A 503 -1.39 24.98 -34.57
C LYS A 503 -1.52 26.35 -33.90
N GLY A 504 -0.76 26.54 -32.82
CA GLY A 504 -0.79 27.78 -32.02
C GLY A 504 -1.98 27.88 -31.04
N LYS A 505 -2.74 26.80 -30.83
CA LYS A 505 -3.81 26.71 -29.83
C LYS A 505 -3.46 25.67 -28.77
N ASN A 506 -4.05 25.82 -27.59
CA ASN A 506 -4.01 24.77 -26.59
C ASN A 506 -4.88 23.59 -27.02
N ILE A 507 -4.42 22.40 -26.66
CA ILE A 507 -5.03 21.12 -27.04
C ILE A 507 -5.49 20.45 -25.77
N THR A 508 -6.70 19.91 -25.80
CA THR A 508 -7.28 19.15 -24.69
C THR A 508 -7.44 17.70 -25.08
N VAL A 509 -6.99 16.80 -24.21
CA VAL A 509 -7.20 15.36 -24.30
C VAL A 509 -7.80 14.88 -22.98
N CYS A 510 -8.83 14.04 -23.08
CA CYS A 510 -9.59 13.54 -21.93
C CYS A 510 -9.54 12.03 -21.91
N ALA A 511 -9.13 11.47 -20.77
CA ALA A 511 -9.12 10.04 -20.56
C ALA A 511 -9.12 9.72 -19.05
N PRO A 512 -9.60 8.53 -18.63
CA PRO A 512 -9.44 8.10 -17.25
C PRO A 512 -7.97 7.79 -16.91
N GLN A 513 -7.14 7.54 -17.92
CA GLN A 513 -5.75 7.15 -17.70
C GLN A 513 -4.89 8.28 -17.15
N LEU A 514 -4.08 7.97 -16.13
CA LEU A 514 -2.94 8.79 -15.71
C LEU A 514 -1.71 8.23 -16.40
N LEU A 515 -1.17 8.95 -17.38
CA LEU A 515 0.04 8.54 -18.08
C LEU A 515 1.28 9.05 -17.33
N HIS A 516 2.29 8.21 -17.24
CA HIS A 516 3.64 8.57 -16.80
C HIS A 516 4.62 8.39 -17.95
N LEU A 517 5.48 9.39 -18.13
CA LEU A 517 6.53 9.38 -19.13
C LEU A 517 7.87 8.96 -18.52
N ASP A 518 8.76 8.47 -19.35
CA ASP A 518 10.18 8.29 -19.02
C ASP A 518 10.93 9.65 -19.07
N THR A 519 12.24 9.61 -18.83
CA THR A 519 13.09 10.82 -18.86
C THR A 519 13.32 11.38 -20.27
N ASP A 520 12.98 10.63 -21.31
CA ASP A 520 13.03 11.06 -22.71
C ASP A 520 11.67 11.61 -23.19
N GLY A 521 10.69 11.72 -22.29
CA GLY A 521 9.35 12.21 -22.59
C GLY A 521 8.50 11.21 -23.39
N ARG A 522 8.82 9.91 -23.31
CA ARG A 522 8.05 8.84 -23.96
C ARG A 522 7.15 8.10 -22.97
N PRO A 523 5.99 7.56 -23.40
CA PRO A 523 5.10 6.77 -22.56
C PRO A 523 5.82 5.60 -21.87
N LEU A 524 5.77 5.57 -20.54
CA LEU A 524 6.40 4.53 -19.72
C LEU A 524 5.36 3.55 -19.17
N TRP A 525 4.40 4.07 -18.41
CA TRP A 525 3.30 3.31 -17.83
C TRP A 525 2.09 4.20 -17.60
N PHE A 526 0.92 3.62 -17.40
CA PHE A 526 -0.28 4.37 -17.05
C PHE A 526 -1.16 3.60 -16.07
N ASN A 527 -1.88 4.33 -15.22
CA ASN A 527 -2.95 3.80 -14.37
C ASN A 527 -4.33 4.10 -14.99
N GLY A 528 -5.35 3.29 -14.69
CA GLY A 528 -6.74 3.55 -15.11
C GLY A 528 -7.24 2.67 -16.26
N TRP A 529 -6.61 1.50 -16.46
CA TRP A 529 -6.98 0.49 -17.48
C TRP A 529 -6.97 1.01 -18.93
N ILE A 530 -7.28 0.16 -19.92
CA ILE A 530 -7.27 0.53 -21.36
C ILE A 530 -8.63 0.99 -21.90
N SER A 531 -9.70 0.91 -21.11
CA SER A 531 -11.07 1.26 -21.52
C SER A 531 -11.34 2.77 -21.47
N LYS A 532 -12.44 3.18 -22.11
CA LYS A 532 -12.92 4.59 -22.12
C LYS A 532 -13.53 5.00 -20.76
N ASP A 533 -14.03 4.04 -20.00
CA ASP A 533 -14.46 4.19 -18.61
C ASP A 533 -13.78 3.10 -17.76
N LYS A 534 -13.20 3.48 -16.63
CA LYS A 534 -12.54 2.57 -15.69
C LYS A 534 -13.44 1.42 -15.19
N ASN A 535 -14.77 1.59 -15.27
CA ASN A 535 -15.75 0.59 -14.82
C ASN A 535 -16.24 -0.35 -15.94
N GLU A 536 -15.85 -0.11 -17.19
CA GLU A 536 -16.26 -0.95 -18.32
C GLU A 536 -15.41 -2.22 -18.43
N ARG A 537 -16.05 -3.39 -18.34
CA ARG A 537 -15.46 -4.68 -18.69
C ARG A 537 -15.17 -4.70 -20.20
N SER A 538 -14.09 -5.39 -20.60
CA SER A 538 -13.36 -5.39 -21.89
C SER A 538 -14.12 -5.35 -23.25
N GLY A 539 -15.45 -5.35 -23.28
CA GLY A 539 -16.28 -5.34 -24.49
C GLY A 539 -16.24 -4.04 -25.32
N ASN A 540 -15.86 -2.89 -24.74
CA ASN A 540 -15.85 -1.57 -25.41
C ASN A 540 -14.45 -0.91 -25.48
N VAL A 541 -13.39 -1.71 -25.54
CA VAL A 541 -12.02 -1.18 -25.60
C VAL A 541 -11.61 -0.88 -27.06
N ASP A 542 -11.23 0.37 -27.30
CA ASP A 542 -10.89 0.90 -28.63
C ASP A 542 -9.58 1.70 -28.55
N ILE A 543 -8.44 1.08 -28.91
CA ILE A 543 -7.14 1.74 -28.92
C ILE A 543 -7.03 2.84 -29.98
N SER A 544 -7.97 2.95 -30.94
CA SER A 544 -8.02 4.12 -31.82
C SER A 544 -8.33 5.41 -31.06
N ALA A 545 -8.70 5.28 -29.77
CA ALA A 545 -8.71 6.37 -28.83
C ALA A 545 -7.31 6.87 -28.50
N PHE A 546 -6.26 6.04 -28.46
CA PHE A 546 -4.88 6.46 -28.11
C PHE A 546 -4.10 6.96 -29.33
N GLN A 547 -4.42 8.16 -29.79
CA GLN A 547 -3.78 8.76 -30.96
C GLN A 547 -2.58 9.61 -30.58
N VAL A 548 -2.74 10.34 -29.47
CA VAL A 548 -1.78 11.32 -28.98
C VAL A 548 -1.65 11.20 -27.47
N PHE A 549 -0.58 11.78 -26.94
CA PHE A 549 -0.41 11.99 -25.52
C PHE A 549 0.10 13.40 -25.24
N LEU A 550 -0.29 13.91 -24.08
CA LEU A 550 0.09 15.22 -23.57
C LEU A 550 0.84 15.01 -22.26
N GLU A 551 1.91 15.77 -22.09
CA GLU A 551 2.63 15.92 -20.82
C GLU A 551 2.07 17.13 -20.07
N GLU A 552 2.00 17.03 -18.75
CA GLU A 552 1.65 18.13 -17.83
C GLU A 552 2.68 19.27 -17.95
N PRO A 553 2.30 20.50 -18.41
CA PRO A 553 3.24 21.61 -18.47
C PRO A 553 3.83 22.01 -17.11
N GLU A 554 5.12 22.38 -17.09
CA GLU A 554 5.84 22.82 -15.89
C GLU A 554 5.48 24.25 -15.40
N TYR A 555 4.77 25.07 -16.19
CA TYR A 555 4.55 26.47 -15.86
C TYR A 555 3.33 26.71 -14.96
N LYS A 556 3.47 27.63 -14.00
CA LYS A 556 2.33 28.22 -13.30
C LYS A 556 1.58 29.13 -14.27
N ALA A 557 0.29 28.91 -14.49
CA ALA A 557 -0.53 29.82 -15.26
C ALA A 557 -0.34 31.26 -14.74
N ALA A 558 -0.07 32.22 -15.62
CA ALA A 558 0.32 33.60 -15.27
C ALA A 558 -0.74 34.36 -14.43
N ASN A 559 -1.95 33.82 -14.36
CA ASN A 559 -3.13 34.31 -13.66
C ASN A 559 -3.43 33.55 -12.35
N GLY A 560 -2.61 32.58 -11.95
CA GLY A 560 -2.83 31.80 -10.71
C GLY A 560 -3.99 30.79 -10.77
N GLU A 561 -4.69 30.70 -11.91
CA GLU A 561 -5.71 29.70 -12.18
C GLU A 561 -5.05 28.48 -12.84
N ASN A 562 -4.68 27.47 -12.05
CA ASN A 562 -4.12 26.22 -12.57
C ASN A 562 -5.22 25.32 -13.15
N ASN A 563 -5.90 25.77 -14.21
CA ASN A 563 -7.03 25.07 -14.85
C ASN A 563 -6.57 24.13 -15.98
N MET A 564 -5.34 23.61 -15.90
CA MET A 564 -4.80 22.71 -16.93
C MET A 564 -5.49 21.34 -16.91
N TRP A 565 -5.91 20.90 -15.73
CA TRP A 565 -6.65 19.66 -15.52
C TRP A 565 -8.09 19.96 -15.16
N GLU A 566 -9.03 19.30 -15.85
CA GLU A 566 -10.45 19.30 -15.52
C GLU A 566 -10.91 17.87 -15.21
N ILE A 567 -11.65 17.70 -14.11
CA ILE A 567 -12.17 16.40 -13.67
C ILE A 567 -13.65 16.30 -14.06
N HIS A 568 -14.01 15.23 -14.74
CA HIS A 568 -15.37 14.92 -15.15
C HIS A 568 -15.89 13.65 -14.44
N GLU A 569 -17.15 13.29 -14.72
CA GLU A 569 -17.74 12.05 -14.25
C GLU A 569 -16.93 10.82 -14.70
N ALA A 570 -17.11 9.68 -14.02
CA ALA A 570 -16.41 8.42 -14.30
C ALA A 570 -14.87 8.48 -14.25
N ASN A 571 -14.31 9.41 -13.45
CA ASN A 571 -12.86 9.64 -13.32
C ASN A 571 -12.16 10.06 -14.63
N VAL A 572 -12.89 10.58 -15.62
CA VAL A 572 -12.26 11.13 -16.83
C VAL A 572 -11.59 12.46 -16.47
N CYS A 573 -10.29 12.55 -16.72
CA CYS A 573 -9.50 13.76 -16.52
C CYS A 573 -9.06 14.33 -17.87
N CYS A 574 -9.32 15.62 -18.08
CA CYS A 574 -8.93 16.36 -19.27
C CYS A 574 -7.69 17.20 -18.99
N LEU A 575 -6.60 16.99 -19.73
CA LEU A 575 -5.43 17.84 -19.69
C LEU A 575 -5.42 18.77 -20.89
N THR A 576 -5.18 20.06 -20.64
CA THR A 576 -5.00 21.09 -21.66
C THR A 576 -3.53 21.53 -21.70
N ALA A 577 -2.87 21.32 -22.84
CA ALA A 577 -1.44 21.63 -23.02
C ALA A 577 -1.18 22.32 -24.38
N PRO A 578 -0.08 23.09 -24.52
CA PRO A 578 0.25 23.78 -25.78
C PRO A 578 0.83 22.84 -26.86
N LYS A 579 1.21 21.62 -26.49
CA LYS A 579 1.85 20.63 -27.37
C LYS A 579 1.30 19.24 -27.06
N PHE A 580 1.31 18.40 -28.08
CA PHE A 580 1.04 16.97 -27.97
C PHE A 580 2.12 16.20 -28.72
N SER A 581 2.26 14.93 -28.37
CA SER A 581 3.16 13.98 -29.03
C SER A 581 2.35 12.82 -29.60
N THR A 582 2.94 12.12 -30.56
CA THR A 582 2.36 10.91 -31.15
C THR A 582 3.13 9.69 -30.73
N PHE A 583 2.45 8.54 -30.69
CA PHE A 583 3.08 7.26 -30.39
C PHE A 583 3.97 6.79 -31.55
N THR A 584 5.11 6.20 -31.22
CA THR A 584 5.97 5.51 -32.19
C THR A 584 5.26 4.28 -32.75
N LYS A 585 5.84 3.65 -33.76
CA LYS A 585 5.30 2.40 -34.31
C LYS A 585 5.34 1.30 -33.24
N GLU A 586 6.46 1.22 -32.52
CA GLU A 586 6.72 0.23 -31.48
C GLU A 586 5.76 0.40 -30.31
N GLU A 587 5.52 1.64 -29.85
CA GLU A 587 4.55 1.93 -28.78
C GLU A 587 3.12 1.54 -29.18
N LYS A 588 2.74 1.76 -30.44
CA LYS A 588 1.43 1.34 -30.97
C LYS A 588 1.31 -0.18 -31.04
N GLU A 589 2.37 -0.87 -31.42
CA GLU A 589 2.43 -2.33 -31.42
C GLU A 589 2.27 -2.88 -29.98
N VAL A 590 2.86 -2.22 -28.98
CA VAL A 590 2.67 -2.58 -27.56
C VAL A 590 1.23 -2.34 -27.10
N LEU A 591 0.64 -1.18 -27.40
CA LEU A 591 -0.77 -0.90 -27.05
C LEU A 591 -1.73 -1.91 -27.70
N GLN A 592 -1.48 -2.30 -28.94
CA GLN A 592 -2.25 -3.35 -29.62
C GLN A 592 -2.05 -4.72 -28.94
N MET A 593 -0.83 -5.06 -28.57
CA MET A 593 -0.52 -6.30 -27.84
C MET A 593 -1.25 -6.36 -26.49
N ILE A 594 -1.33 -5.24 -25.76
CA ILE A 594 -2.10 -5.12 -24.52
C ILE A 594 -3.59 -5.37 -24.78
N LEU A 595 -4.15 -4.72 -25.79
CA LEU A 595 -5.56 -4.87 -26.18
C LEU A 595 -5.90 -6.33 -26.55
N ASP A 596 -5.08 -6.96 -27.38
CA ASP A 596 -5.29 -8.34 -27.84
C ASP A 596 -5.22 -9.31 -26.66
N THR A 597 -4.32 -9.04 -25.71
CA THR A 597 -4.23 -9.80 -24.46
C THR A 597 -5.50 -9.62 -23.62
N ALA A 598 -5.96 -8.38 -23.41
CA ALA A 598 -7.17 -8.10 -22.63
C ALA A 598 -8.43 -8.77 -23.21
N LYS A 599 -8.55 -8.83 -24.54
CA LYS A 599 -9.65 -9.51 -25.25
C LYS A 599 -9.60 -11.04 -25.14
N SER A 600 -8.42 -11.60 -24.86
CA SER A 600 -8.24 -13.04 -24.71
C SER A 600 -8.53 -13.57 -23.31
N VAL A 601 -8.57 -12.68 -22.31
CA VAL A 601 -8.89 -13.02 -20.91
C VAL A 601 -10.40 -13.16 -20.76
N ASP A 602 -10.84 -14.09 -19.90
CA ASP A 602 -12.24 -14.23 -19.51
C ASP A 602 -12.61 -13.18 -18.44
N TRP A 603 -13.72 -12.49 -18.64
CA TRP A 603 -14.23 -11.41 -17.77
C TRP A 603 -15.57 -11.76 -17.11
N SER A 604 -16.01 -13.01 -17.27
CA SER A 604 -17.30 -13.50 -16.78
C SER A 604 -17.34 -13.71 -15.27
#